data_AF-A0A0T7APL0-F1
#
_entry.id   AF-A0A0T7APL0-F1
#
_cell.length_a   1.000
_cell.length_b   1.000
_cell.length_c   1.000
_cell.angle_alpha   90.00
_cell.angle_beta   90.00
_cell.angle_gamma   90.00
#
_symmetry.space_group_name_H-M   'P 1'
#
loop_
_entity.id
_entity.type
_entity.pdbx_description
1 polymer ?
#
loop_
_entity_poly.entity_id
_entity_poly.type
_entity_poly.pdbx_seq_one_letter_code
_entity_poly.pdbx_strand_id
1 'polypeptide(L)'
;MVKIADFKKFVDGLLKPVNNKAGKVDARIKALLPSAGDEIILYKDFQRLGKGLLREQLLDGVDNQCYIDIVEIIHNYLGWNQNAIKGFSAPCWQDVIAACSEEMPLPQTDWLKEYDKEYRLAAAAKRLREFGLQIKIEGCSYVTENDDIVFDALIKWIREAGGRRFLKMLLAQMEYLEPEGRFLTDMNGNTPNPKDVIIVKPYNYLVNLALANIKADGGSNREATKAFGKAIRLATDYCFLKYPVQNFGNLWGDLFHRDRDTVEFFRDLVYKESIFGLTQHSVWFTKMFCERVLMYMRDTGRVLEGGYTFDEYERLMNDVLSAADTLKCVELKKDKLNKLGIKAIEQLIDDVSASDDVLNKGFRTPLDEEKENASNKPLIKANGKIYALPVTIGSWGWFEALMTVVRNQEKEDNQKDIDKEVGKLIENYIKEKLDEKGITHCSGTYPPPEKGEADLVVEATKGIMLFEMKKKSLTRKAKSGNEFKIVADLLGSLIDSQAQCFRTSHLMIKDGYVDLDDGNGNVTRVEK
;
A
#
# COMPACT_ATOMS: atom_id res chain seq x y z
N MET A 1 26.49 9.03 -0.39
CA MET A 1 26.24 8.12 0.75
C MET A 1 27.53 7.90 1.53
N VAL A 2 27.53 8.29 2.81
CA VAL A 2 28.66 8.10 3.72
C VAL A 2 28.69 6.65 4.22
N LYS A 3 29.86 5.99 4.19
CA LYS A 3 30.02 4.65 4.76
C LYS A 3 30.32 4.72 6.25
N ILE A 4 29.79 3.75 7.01
CA ILE A 4 30.02 3.62 8.44
C ILE A 4 31.53 3.55 8.76
N ALA A 5 32.28 2.70 8.06
CA ALA A 5 33.72 2.54 8.27
C ALA A 5 34.51 3.84 8.03
N ASP A 6 34.15 4.61 7.00
CA ASP A 6 34.81 5.88 6.67
C ASP A 6 34.55 6.93 7.76
N PHE A 7 33.32 6.97 8.28
CA PHE A 7 32.97 7.87 9.39
C PHE A 7 33.70 7.52 10.69
N LYS A 8 33.75 6.23 11.06
CA LYS A 8 34.48 5.78 12.25
C LYS A 8 35.95 6.20 12.19
N LYS A 9 36.61 5.88 11.06
CA LYS A 9 38.01 6.25 10.82
C LYS A 9 38.23 7.77 10.86
N PHE A 10 37.29 8.54 10.33
CA PHE A 10 37.34 10.00 10.36
C PHE A 10 37.25 10.54 11.80
N VAL A 11 36.25 10.09 12.57
CA VAL A 11 36.06 10.49 13.97
C VAL A 11 37.26 10.09 14.82
N ASP A 12 37.77 8.86 14.67
CA ASP A 12 38.95 8.38 15.41
C ASP A 12 40.20 9.23 15.14
N GLY A 13 40.32 9.77 13.92
CA GLY A 13 41.40 10.70 13.56
C GLY A 13 41.32 12.07 14.28
N LEU A 14 40.12 12.46 14.72
CA LEU A 14 39.81 13.74 15.34
C LEU A 14 39.60 13.68 16.85
N LEU A 15 39.30 12.49 17.40
CA LEU A 15 39.24 12.22 18.84
C LEU A 15 40.66 12.25 19.44
N LYS A 16 41.23 13.44 19.54
CA LYS A 16 42.42 13.73 20.35
C LYS A 16 42.06 14.79 21.38
N PRO A 17 42.61 14.75 22.60
CA PRO A 17 42.32 15.76 23.61
C PRO A 17 42.77 17.14 23.11
N VAL A 18 41.80 18.02 22.82
CA VAL A 18 42.06 19.42 22.47
C VAL A 18 41.91 20.25 23.74
N ASN A 19 42.99 20.92 24.15
CA ASN A 19 43.05 21.71 25.39
C ASN A 19 42.43 23.12 25.29
N ASN A 20 41.78 23.47 24.18
CA ASN A 20 41.23 24.82 23.99
C ASN A 20 39.71 24.81 23.90
N LYS A 21 39.08 25.28 24.98
CA LYS A 21 37.64 25.57 25.06
C LYS A 21 37.39 27.01 24.65
N ALA A 22 37.11 27.26 23.36
CA ALA A 22 36.72 28.58 22.89
C ALA A 22 35.34 28.53 22.21
N GLY A 23 34.35 29.22 22.81
CA GLY A 23 33.00 29.40 22.25
C GLY A 23 31.93 28.43 22.78
N LYS A 24 30.65 28.75 22.51
CA LYS A 24 29.51 27.90 22.86
C LYS A 24 29.44 26.69 21.92
N VAL A 25 29.11 25.50 22.46
CA VAL A 25 28.94 24.24 21.70
C VAL A 25 28.02 24.42 20.48
N ASP A 26 26.88 25.09 20.66
CA ASP A 26 25.93 25.42 19.59
C ASP A 26 26.58 26.12 18.38
N ALA A 27 27.40 27.15 18.63
CA ALA A 27 28.04 27.92 17.56
C ALA A 27 29.07 27.09 16.79
N ARG A 28 29.79 26.22 17.49
CA ARG A 28 30.79 25.32 16.89
C ARG A 28 30.11 24.28 16.02
N ILE A 29 29.01 23.68 16.48
CA ILE A 29 28.25 22.70 15.68
C ILE A 29 27.58 23.37 14.48
N LYS A 30 27.00 24.57 14.65
CA LYS A 30 26.40 25.34 13.53
C LYS A 30 27.41 25.75 12.46
N ALA A 31 28.72 25.67 12.73
CA ALA A 31 29.73 25.85 11.70
C ALA A 31 29.69 24.78 10.59
N LEU A 32 28.97 23.67 10.81
CA LEU A 32 28.68 22.65 9.79
C LEU A 32 27.68 23.10 8.72
N LEU A 33 26.96 24.21 8.91
CA LEU A 33 26.05 24.73 7.91
C LEU A 33 26.84 25.15 6.66
N PRO A 34 26.49 24.63 5.47
CA PRO A 34 27.26 24.85 4.25
C PRO A 34 27.06 26.26 3.69
N SER A 35 28.12 26.79 3.10
CA SER A 35 28.16 27.99 2.27
C SER A 35 28.25 27.61 0.79
N ALA A 36 28.00 28.58 -0.11
CA ALA A 36 28.15 28.35 -1.54
C ALA A 36 29.59 27.92 -1.90
N GLY A 37 29.72 26.79 -2.61
CA GLY A 37 31.01 26.24 -3.02
C GLY A 37 31.61 25.19 -2.08
N ASP A 38 31.00 24.94 -0.91
CA ASP A 38 31.44 23.87 -0.02
C ASP A 38 31.17 22.48 -0.62
N GLU A 39 32.06 21.52 -0.35
CA GLU A 39 31.72 20.11 -0.44
C GLU A 39 30.62 19.81 0.59
N ILE A 40 29.58 19.08 0.19
CA ILE A 40 28.43 18.81 1.05
C ILE A 40 28.17 17.32 1.22
N ILE A 41 27.67 16.97 2.41
CA ILE A 41 27.00 15.72 2.70
C ILE A 41 25.52 16.04 2.85
N LEU A 42 24.66 15.28 2.16
CA LEU A 42 23.21 15.40 2.35
C LEU A 42 22.85 15.04 3.79
N TYR A 43 22.07 15.88 4.45
CA TYR A 43 21.75 15.68 5.86
C TYR A 43 20.99 14.36 6.09
N LYS A 44 20.14 13.95 5.13
CA LYS A 44 19.49 12.64 5.14
C LYS A 44 20.48 11.46 5.20
N ASP A 45 21.61 11.54 4.50
CA ASP A 45 22.63 10.50 4.49
C ASP A 45 23.35 10.44 5.85
N PHE A 46 23.56 11.61 6.47
CA PHE A 46 24.13 11.70 7.82
C PHE A 46 23.18 11.15 8.90
N GLN A 47 21.87 11.34 8.75
CA GLN A 47 20.88 10.70 9.64
C GLN A 47 20.81 9.19 9.46
N ARG A 48 20.89 8.70 8.21
CA ARG A 48 20.96 7.25 7.91
C ARG A 48 22.19 6.62 8.55
N LEU A 49 23.31 7.33 8.59
CA LEU A 49 24.54 6.88 9.25
C LEU A 49 24.34 6.59 10.74
N GLY A 50 23.65 7.47 11.48
CA GLY A 50 23.30 7.23 12.89
C GLY A 50 22.48 5.95 13.08
N LYS A 51 21.47 5.73 12.24
CA LYS A 51 20.69 4.48 12.24
C LYS A 51 21.55 3.27 11.89
N GLY A 52 22.44 3.38 10.92
CA GLY A 52 23.36 2.32 10.53
C GLY A 52 24.29 1.88 11.67
N LEU A 53 24.86 2.85 12.38
CA LEU A 53 25.70 2.60 13.57
C LEU A 53 24.92 1.89 14.68
N LEU A 54 23.68 2.34 14.94
CA LEU A 54 22.79 1.70 15.91
C LEU A 54 22.45 0.26 15.50
N ARG A 55 22.19 0.02 14.20
CA ARG A 55 21.91 -1.31 13.67
C ARG A 55 23.10 -2.26 13.85
N GLU A 56 24.32 -1.85 13.53
CA GLU A 56 25.53 -2.64 13.79
C GLU A 56 25.71 -2.95 15.28
N GLN A 57 25.47 -1.97 16.15
CA GLN A 57 25.56 -2.16 17.60
C GLN A 57 24.54 -3.17 18.12
N LEU A 58 23.28 -3.04 17.68
CA LEU A 58 22.20 -3.90 18.13
C LEU A 58 22.29 -5.31 17.56
N LEU A 59 22.67 -5.44 16.29
CA LEU A 59 22.67 -6.70 15.55
C LEU A 59 23.98 -7.50 15.74
N ASP A 60 25.12 -6.83 15.63
CA ASP A 60 26.45 -7.46 15.62
C ASP A 60 27.22 -7.26 16.93
N GLY A 61 26.68 -6.47 17.87
CA GLY A 61 27.28 -6.25 19.19
C GLY A 61 28.53 -5.38 19.17
N VAL A 62 28.75 -4.62 18.10
CA VAL A 62 29.88 -3.68 17.97
C VAL A 62 29.60 -2.44 18.82
N ASP A 63 30.54 -2.04 19.68
CA ASP A 63 30.40 -0.79 20.43
C ASP A 63 30.55 0.40 19.49
N ASN A 64 29.42 1.07 19.22
CA ASN A 64 29.36 2.24 18.36
C ASN A 64 28.87 3.49 19.13
N GLN A 65 28.79 3.42 20.46
CA GLN A 65 28.07 4.43 21.24
C GLN A 65 28.63 5.83 21.05
N CYS A 66 29.96 5.99 21.02
CA CYS A 66 30.61 7.27 20.78
C CYS A 66 30.22 7.89 19.43
N TYR A 67 30.15 7.07 18.36
CA TYR A 67 29.79 7.55 17.03
C TYR A 67 28.30 7.91 16.95
N ILE A 68 27.44 7.14 17.63
CA ILE A 68 26.00 7.41 17.73
C ILE A 68 25.78 8.75 18.45
N ASP A 69 26.43 8.95 19.61
CA ASP A 69 26.33 10.18 20.39
C ASP A 69 26.73 11.41 19.56
N ILE A 70 27.80 11.34 18.78
CA ILE A 70 28.23 12.44 17.89
C ILE A 70 27.13 12.79 16.88
N VAL A 71 26.53 11.79 16.23
CA VAL A 71 25.45 12.03 15.26
C VAL A 71 24.23 12.64 15.94
N GLU A 72 23.84 12.15 17.12
CA GLU A 72 22.72 12.66 17.90
C GLU A 72 22.94 14.09 18.40
N ILE A 73 24.14 14.41 18.92
CA ILE A 73 24.51 15.76 19.36
C ILE A 73 24.42 16.74 18.19
N ILE A 74 25.04 16.41 17.05
CA ILE A 74 24.99 17.26 15.85
C ILE A 74 23.54 17.48 15.42
N HIS A 75 22.72 16.42 15.45
CA HIS A 75 21.30 16.52 15.11
C HIS A 75 20.52 17.46 16.04
N ASN A 76 20.73 17.34 17.35
CA ASN A 76 20.05 18.14 18.36
C ASN A 76 20.34 19.65 18.21
N TYR A 77 21.55 20.01 17.79
CA TYR A 77 21.95 21.41 17.62
C TYR A 77 21.61 22.01 16.25
N LEU A 78 21.65 21.23 15.17
CA LEU A 78 21.34 21.72 13.81
C LEU A 78 19.84 21.77 13.51
N GLY A 79 19.05 20.93 14.19
CA GLY A 79 17.61 20.86 14.03
C GLY A 79 17.14 20.16 12.75
N TRP A 80 15.85 20.26 12.47
CA TRP A 80 15.14 19.42 11.48
C TRP A 80 15.05 20.00 10.07
N ASN A 81 15.36 21.30 9.88
CA ASN A 81 15.16 21.99 8.60
C ASN A 81 16.41 22.03 7.71
N GLN A 82 17.43 21.22 8.02
CA GLN A 82 18.69 21.23 7.27
C GLN A 82 18.66 20.23 6.11
N ASN A 83 19.10 20.68 4.93
CA ASN A 83 19.19 19.84 3.74
C ASN A 83 20.58 19.20 3.60
N ALA A 84 21.62 19.87 4.10
CA ALA A 84 23.01 19.45 3.94
C ALA A 84 23.89 19.98 5.09
N ILE A 85 25.04 19.32 5.27
CA ILE A 85 26.15 19.74 6.13
C ILE A 85 27.45 19.76 5.31
N LYS A 86 28.46 20.48 5.78
CA LYS A 86 29.80 20.46 5.17
C LYS A 86 30.40 19.06 5.15
N GLY A 87 31.10 18.74 4.05
CA GLY A 87 31.84 17.49 3.87
C GLY A 87 32.97 17.31 4.88
N PHE A 88 33.44 16.08 5.05
CA PHE A 88 34.48 15.73 6.02
C PHE A 88 35.85 16.36 5.74
N SER A 89 36.06 16.95 4.57
CA SER A 89 37.23 17.75 4.23
C SER A 89 37.26 19.13 4.90
N ALA A 90 36.12 19.60 5.44
CA ALA A 90 36.02 20.92 6.03
C ALA A 90 36.79 21.02 7.38
N PRO A 91 37.61 22.06 7.59
CA PRO A 91 38.45 22.17 8.79
C PRO A 91 37.65 22.36 10.08
N CYS A 92 36.40 22.83 10.00
CA CYS A 92 35.55 23.04 11.18
C CYS A 92 35.19 21.73 11.91
N TRP A 93 35.30 20.57 11.25
CA TRP A 93 35.00 19.28 11.88
C TRP A 93 35.85 19.00 13.12
N GLN A 94 37.10 19.47 13.17
CA GLN A 94 37.93 19.28 14.36
C GLN A 94 37.31 19.97 15.60
N ASP A 95 36.85 21.20 15.43
CA ASP A 95 36.19 21.94 16.52
C ASP A 95 34.81 21.37 16.86
N VAL A 96 34.08 20.84 15.86
CA VAL A 96 32.76 20.20 16.04
C VAL A 96 32.89 18.90 16.83
N ILE A 97 33.82 18.01 16.49
CA ILE A 97 34.03 16.75 17.21
C ILE A 97 34.49 17.01 18.64
N ALA A 98 35.38 18.00 18.84
CA ALA A 98 35.74 18.44 20.17
C ALA A 98 34.52 18.97 20.95
N ALA A 99 33.60 19.70 20.30
CA ALA A 99 32.38 20.20 20.94
C ALA A 99 31.43 19.06 21.33
N CYS A 100 31.27 18.05 20.46
CA CYS A 100 30.48 16.87 20.78
C CYS A 100 31.08 16.11 21.97
N SER A 101 32.40 16.04 22.06
CA SER A 101 33.11 15.37 23.17
C SER A 101 32.89 16.05 24.52
N GLU A 102 32.52 17.33 24.55
CA GLU A 102 32.17 18.04 25.79
C GLU A 102 30.75 17.69 26.29
N GLU A 103 29.88 17.21 25.41
CA GLU A 103 28.49 16.81 25.71
C GLU A 103 28.35 15.29 25.91
N MET A 104 29.38 14.51 25.57
CA MET A 104 29.39 13.05 25.69
C MET A 104 29.73 12.58 27.12
N PRO A 105 29.15 11.45 27.58
CA PRO A 105 28.07 10.71 26.92
C PRO A 105 26.73 11.44 27.08
N LEU A 106 25.84 11.30 26.09
CA LEU A 106 24.48 11.81 26.24
C LEU A 106 23.76 11.06 27.38
N PRO A 107 22.99 11.74 28.25
CA PRO A 107 22.19 11.07 29.26
C PRO A 107 21.18 10.15 28.58
N GLN A 108 21.35 8.84 28.69
CA GLN A 108 20.47 7.88 28.04
C GLN A 108 19.13 7.79 28.76
N THR A 109 18.03 8.07 28.05
CA THR A 109 16.67 7.79 28.52
C THR A 109 16.29 6.36 28.14
N ASP A 110 16.73 5.38 28.95
CA ASP A 110 16.56 3.94 28.65
C ASP A 110 15.11 3.48 28.46
N TRP A 111 14.14 4.17 29.07
CA TRP A 111 12.74 3.75 29.11
C TRP A 111 11.99 3.85 27.77
N LEU A 112 12.56 4.48 26.74
CA LEU A 112 11.94 4.61 25.41
C LEU A 112 12.56 3.71 24.34
N LYS A 113 13.71 3.07 24.60
CA LYS A 113 14.48 2.32 23.59
C LYS A 113 13.77 1.04 23.11
N GLU A 114 13.12 0.29 24.00
CA GLU A 114 12.36 -0.93 23.62
C GLU A 114 11.17 -0.64 22.70
N TYR A 115 10.73 0.61 22.66
CA TYR A 115 9.62 1.11 21.86
C TYR A 115 10.09 1.76 20.55
N ASP A 116 11.40 1.89 20.36
CA ASP A 116 11.98 2.43 19.14
C ASP A 116 11.95 1.40 17.99
N LYS A 117 11.74 1.91 16.79
CA LYS A 117 11.61 1.11 15.57
C LYS A 117 12.88 0.30 15.30
N GLU A 118 14.06 0.86 15.51
CA GLU A 118 15.33 0.19 15.20
C GLU A 118 15.60 -0.97 16.17
N TYR A 119 15.23 -0.84 17.44
CA TYR A 119 15.32 -1.94 18.42
C TYR A 119 14.41 -3.11 18.04
N ARG A 120 13.18 -2.83 17.60
CA ARG A 120 12.26 -3.88 17.14
C ARG A 120 12.72 -4.53 15.84
N LEU A 121 13.27 -3.75 14.91
CA LEU A 121 13.88 -4.27 13.68
C LEU A 121 15.06 -5.18 14.00
N ALA A 122 15.95 -4.77 14.91
CA ALA A 122 17.08 -5.59 15.33
C ALA A 122 16.62 -6.89 16.01
N ALA A 123 15.57 -6.85 16.84
CA ALA A 123 15.00 -8.04 17.45
C ALA A 123 14.40 -9.01 16.39
N ALA A 124 13.71 -8.48 15.37
CA ALA A 124 13.23 -9.29 14.24
C ALA A 124 14.40 -9.88 13.43
N ALA A 125 15.44 -9.08 13.17
CA ALA A 125 16.64 -9.51 12.48
C ALA A 125 17.35 -10.66 13.22
N LYS A 126 17.46 -10.60 14.55
CA LYS A 126 18.03 -11.69 15.36
C LYS A 126 17.24 -12.98 15.21
N ARG A 127 15.91 -12.93 15.35
CA ARG A 127 15.03 -14.10 15.17
C ARG A 127 15.13 -14.68 13.75
N LEU A 128 15.27 -13.84 12.73
CA LEU A 128 15.46 -14.27 11.35
C LEU A 128 16.84 -14.89 11.11
N ARG A 129 17.91 -14.37 11.73
CA ARG A 129 19.24 -15.00 11.72
C ARG A 129 19.20 -16.38 12.39
N GLU A 130 18.53 -16.51 13.54
CA GLU A 130 18.31 -17.80 14.22
C GLU A 130 17.52 -18.79 13.35
N PHE A 131 16.60 -18.28 12.52
CA PHE A 131 15.87 -19.07 11.54
C PHE A 131 16.74 -19.53 10.35
N GLY A 132 17.85 -18.84 10.08
CA GLY A 132 18.82 -19.15 9.03
C GLY A 132 18.96 -18.10 7.94
N LEU A 133 18.26 -16.95 8.05
CA LEU A 133 18.35 -15.87 7.06
C LEU A 133 19.67 -15.13 7.23
N GLN A 134 20.40 -14.96 6.14
CA GLN A 134 21.63 -14.19 6.12
C GLN A 134 21.28 -12.71 6.10
N ILE A 135 21.64 -12.00 7.18
CA ILE A 135 21.36 -10.57 7.34
C ILE A 135 22.68 -9.87 7.63
N LYS A 136 22.98 -8.81 6.89
CA LYS A 136 24.13 -7.92 7.07
C LYS A 136 23.71 -6.46 7.02
N ILE A 137 24.56 -5.56 7.51
CA ILE A 137 24.36 -4.12 7.38
C ILE A 137 25.22 -3.61 6.22
N GLU A 138 24.59 -3.09 5.17
CA GLU A 138 25.27 -2.45 4.04
C GLU A 138 24.60 -1.12 3.72
N GLY A 139 25.41 -0.08 3.47
CA GLY A 139 24.87 1.26 3.19
C GLY A 139 23.94 1.77 4.30
N CYS A 140 24.28 1.46 5.56
CA CYS A 140 23.47 1.75 6.75
C CYS A 140 22.12 1.03 6.82
N SER A 141 21.82 0.08 5.93
CA SER A 141 20.54 -0.64 5.85
C SER A 141 20.70 -2.13 6.05
N TYR A 142 19.63 -2.79 6.51
CA TYR A 142 19.59 -4.25 6.54
C TYR A 142 19.54 -4.78 5.11
N VAL A 143 20.48 -5.65 4.76
CA VAL A 143 20.50 -6.40 3.51
C VAL A 143 20.35 -7.87 3.86
N THR A 144 19.35 -8.51 3.26
CA THR A 144 19.13 -9.94 3.36
C THR A 144 19.73 -10.61 2.12
N GLU A 145 20.32 -11.78 2.34
CA GLU A 145 20.67 -12.74 1.30
C GLU A 145 19.78 -13.98 1.52
N ASN A 146 19.83 -14.96 0.60
CA ASN A 146 19.15 -16.25 0.70
C ASN A 146 17.66 -16.24 1.14
N ASP A 147 16.89 -15.21 0.76
CA ASP A 147 15.47 -15.03 1.16
C ASP A 147 14.56 -16.24 0.83
N ASP A 148 14.97 -17.07 -0.13
CA ASP A 148 14.27 -18.29 -0.54
C ASP A 148 13.89 -19.22 0.62
N ILE A 149 14.74 -19.31 1.64
CA ILE A 149 14.47 -20.17 2.81
C ILE A 149 13.20 -19.74 3.56
N VAL A 150 12.91 -18.44 3.59
CA VAL A 150 11.75 -17.86 4.27
C VAL A 150 10.51 -18.21 3.46
N PHE A 151 10.56 -17.95 2.15
CA PHE A 151 9.43 -18.20 1.27
C PHE A 151 9.06 -19.68 1.20
N ASP A 152 10.05 -20.57 1.13
CA ASP A 152 9.82 -22.02 1.07
C ASP A 152 9.22 -22.53 2.38
N ALA A 153 9.67 -22.00 3.52
CA ALA A 153 9.09 -22.33 4.82
C ALA A 153 7.66 -21.82 4.97
N LEU A 154 7.36 -20.60 4.51
CA LEU A 154 6.01 -20.04 4.52
C LEU A 154 5.05 -20.89 3.67
N ILE A 155 5.43 -21.21 2.43
CA ILE A 155 4.63 -22.07 1.55
C ILE A 155 4.42 -23.45 2.20
N LYS A 156 5.47 -24.04 2.76
CA LYS A 156 5.38 -25.33 3.45
C LYS A 156 4.38 -25.27 4.61
N TRP A 157 4.49 -24.30 5.51
CA TRP A 157 3.60 -24.21 6.66
C TRP A 157 2.16 -23.82 6.30
N ILE A 158 1.95 -23.02 5.25
CA ILE A 158 0.61 -22.75 4.72
C ILE A 158 -0.01 -24.03 4.15
N ARG A 159 0.76 -24.83 3.41
CA ARG A 159 0.29 -26.14 2.90
C ARG A 159 0.01 -27.13 4.04
N GLU A 160 0.85 -27.16 5.06
CA GLU A 160 0.62 -27.97 6.28
C GLU A 160 -0.65 -27.55 7.03
N ALA A 161 -0.96 -26.24 7.08
CA ALA A 161 -2.23 -25.76 7.63
C ALA A 161 -3.43 -26.03 6.73
N GLY A 162 -3.20 -26.11 5.42
CA GLY A 162 -4.19 -26.18 4.36
C GLY A 162 -4.65 -24.79 3.93
N GLY A 163 -4.56 -24.44 2.65
CA GLY A 163 -4.72 -23.06 2.18
C GLY A 163 -6.07 -22.43 2.55
N ARG A 164 -7.18 -23.17 2.34
CA ARG A 164 -8.53 -22.71 2.73
C ARG A 164 -8.69 -22.53 4.23
N ARG A 165 -8.11 -23.44 5.02
CA ARG A 165 -8.17 -23.40 6.48
C ARG A 165 -7.31 -22.25 7.02
N PHE A 166 -6.12 -22.07 6.47
CA PHE A 166 -5.23 -20.96 6.77
C PHE A 166 -5.91 -19.62 6.51
N LEU A 167 -6.53 -19.45 5.34
CA LEU A 167 -7.28 -18.25 4.98
C LEU A 167 -8.39 -17.96 6.00
N LYS A 168 -9.19 -18.97 6.36
CA LYS A 168 -10.22 -18.84 7.40
C LYS A 168 -9.65 -18.40 8.74
N MET A 169 -8.57 -19.03 9.19
CA MET A 169 -7.92 -18.70 10.46
C MET A 169 -7.34 -17.29 10.45
N LEU A 170 -6.83 -16.83 9.31
CA LEU A 170 -6.28 -15.48 9.15
C LEU A 170 -7.39 -14.42 9.23
N LEU A 171 -8.45 -14.57 8.44
CA LEU A 171 -9.57 -13.61 8.42
C LEU A 171 -10.32 -13.58 9.76
N ALA A 172 -10.40 -14.69 10.48
CA ALA A 172 -10.98 -14.74 11.82
C ALA A 172 -10.20 -13.95 12.89
N GLN A 173 -8.97 -13.49 12.60
CA GLN A 173 -8.21 -12.59 13.48
C GLN A 173 -8.46 -11.11 13.20
N MET A 174 -9.20 -10.79 12.13
CA MET A 174 -9.47 -9.41 11.73
C MET A 174 -10.84 -8.98 12.26
N GLU A 175 -10.95 -7.72 12.65
CA GLU A 175 -12.22 -7.12 13.00
C GLU A 175 -13.02 -6.86 11.73
N TYR A 176 -14.27 -7.32 11.69
CA TYR A 176 -15.18 -7.08 10.57
C TYR A 176 -16.16 -5.97 10.94
N LEU A 177 -16.19 -4.93 10.11
CA LEU A 177 -17.10 -3.81 10.27
C LEU A 177 -18.35 -4.08 9.42
N GLU A 178 -19.42 -4.52 10.09
CA GLU A 178 -20.71 -4.83 9.45
C GLU A 178 -21.28 -3.66 8.62
N PRO A 179 -21.28 -2.39 9.09
CA PRO A 179 -21.85 -1.28 8.33
C PRO A 179 -21.13 -1.03 6.99
N GLU A 180 -19.81 -1.18 6.97
CA GLU A 180 -18.94 -0.98 5.81
C GLU A 180 -18.86 -2.23 4.94
N GLY A 181 -19.20 -3.40 5.51
CA GLY A 181 -19.11 -4.70 4.86
C GLY A 181 -17.68 -5.12 4.53
N ARG A 182 -16.71 -4.73 5.38
CA ARG A 182 -15.26 -4.92 5.16
C ARG A 182 -14.52 -5.15 6.48
N PHE A 183 -13.36 -5.79 6.42
CA PHE A 183 -12.44 -5.90 7.53
C PHE A 183 -11.70 -4.61 7.78
N LEU A 184 -11.57 -4.25 9.06
CA LEU A 184 -10.65 -3.22 9.50
C LEU A 184 -9.22 -3.73 9.28
N THR A 185 -8.42 -2.91 8.61
CA THR A 185 -6.99 -3.15 8.44
C THR A 185 -6.26 -2.10 9.25
N ASP A 186 -5.20 -2.49 9.97
CA ASP A 186 -4.39 -1.60 10.79
C ASP A 186 -3.48 -0.68 9.92
N MET A 187 -3.91 -0.36 8.70
CA MET A 187 -3.16 0.45 7.74
C MET A 187 -2.85 1.84 8.26
N ASN A 188 -3.70 2.43 9.10
CA ASN A 188 -3.40 3.74 9.69
C ASN A 188 -2.30 3.68 10.76
N GLY A 189 -1.84 2.46 11.10
CA GLY A 189 -0.72 2.22 11.98
C GLY A 189 -1.08 2.36 13.45
N ASN A 190 -0.05 2.60 14.26
CA ASN A 190 -0.18 2.67 15.70
C ASN A 190 -0.62 4.07 16.13
N THR A 191 -1.34 4.14 17.26
CA THR A 191 -1.58 5.41 17.96
C THR A 191 -0.24 6.11 18.26
N PRO A 192 -0.23 7.43 18.50
CA PRO A 192 0.99 8.17 18.84
C PRO A 192 1.48 7.87 20.28
N ASN A 193 1.42 6.59 20.69
CA ASN A 193 2.01 6.07 21.89
C ASN A 193 3.00 4.94 21.51
N PRO A 194 4.32 5.18 21.61
CA PRO A 194 5.33 4.16 21.32
C PRO A 194 5.14 2.85 22.11
N LYS A 195 4.50 2.91 23.29
CA LYS A 195 4.25 1.73 24.13
C LYS A 195 3.23 0.75 23.55
N ASP A 196 2.29 1.27 22.77
CA ASP A 196 1.17 0.51 22.24
C ASP A 196 1.42 0.05 20.79
N VAL A 197 2.67 0.13 20.32
CA VAL A 197 3.03 -0.26 18.97
C VAL A 197 2.88 -1.78 18.79
N ILE A 198 1.93 -2.16 17.94
CA ILE A 198 1.71 -3.52 17.47
C ILE A 198 2.38 -3.65 16.10
N ILE A 199 3.16 -4.72 15.90
CA ILE A 199 3.71 -5.04 14.58
C ILE A 199 2.58 -5.63 13.72
N VAL A 200 2.27 -4.94 12.63
CA VAL A 200 1.16 -5.27 11.74
C VAL A 200 1.48 -6.55 10.99
N LYS A 201 0.51 -7.45 10.90
CA LYS A 201 0.64 -8.68 10.12
C LYS A 201 0.50 -8.34 8.64
N PRO A 202 1.31 -8.95 7.74
CA PRO A 202 1.23 -8.69 6.32
C PRO A 202 0.01 -9.42 5.71
N TYR A 203 -1.20 -8.92 6.00
CA TYR A 203 -2.46 -9.60 5.68
C TYR A 203 -2.61 -9.84 4.18
N ASN A 204 -2.34 -8.85 3.33
CA ASN A 204 -2.46 -9.01 1.89
C ASN A 204 -1.53 -10.10 1.36
N TYR A 205 -0.26 -10.07 1.79
CA TYR A 205 0.71 -11.12 1.43
C TYR A 205 0.25 -12.51 1.86
N LEU A 206 -0.19 -12.66 3.11
CA LEU A 206 -0.61 -13.96 3.67
C LEU A 206 -1.90 -14.49 3.03
N VAL A 207 -2.86 -13.61 2.72
CA VAL A 207 -4.08 -13.98 1.98
C VAL A 207 -3.71 -14.48 0.60
N ASN A 208 -2.91 -13.72 -0.15
CA ASN A 208 -2.53 -14.11 -1.51
C ASN A 208 -1.69 -15.40 -1.55
N LEU A 209 -0.82 -15.62 -0.56
CA LEU A 209 -0.04 -16.84 -0.43
C LEU A 209 -0.90 -18.05 -0.03
N ALA A 210 -1.94 -17.84 0.79
CA ALA A 210 -2.92 -18.88 1.11
C ALA A 210 -3.76 -19.26 -0.12
N LEU A 211 -4.17 -18.28 -0.93
CA LEU A 211 -4.90 -18.48 -2.19
C LEU A 211 -4.03 -19.20 -3.23
N ALA A 212 -2.74 -18.88 -3.34
CA ALA A 212 -1.81 -19.62 -4.20
C ALA A 212 -1.64 -21.10 -3.80
N ASN A 213 -2.02 -21.45 -2.57
CA ASN A 213 -1.92 -22.80 -2.01
C ASN A 213 -3.30 -23.37 -1.61
N ILE A 214 -4.38 -22.87 -2.22
CA ILE A 214 -5.77 -23.15 -1.82
C ILE A 214 -6.15 -24.63 -1.85
N LYS A 215 -5.52 -25.41 -2.74
CA LYS A 215 -5.75 -26.85 -2.91
C LYS A 215 -5.21 -27.74 -1.79
N ALA A 216 -4.31 -27.21 -0.96
CA ALA A 216 -3.76 -27.97 0.15
C ALA A 216 -4.82 -28.18 1.22
N ASP A 217 -5.10 -29.44 1.57
CA ASP A 217 -6.09 -29.78 2.59
C ASP A 217 -5.54 -29.67 4.02
N GLY A 218 -4.20 -29.69 4.16
CA GLY A 218 -3.49 -29.58 5.42
C GLY A 218 -3.50 -30.86 6.26
N GLY A 219 -2.83 -30.78 7.42
CA GLY A 219 -2.80 -31.84 8.43
C GLY A 219 -3.98 -31.78 9.40
N SER A 220 -3.80 -32.42 10.55
CA SER A 220 -4.75 -32.35 11.67
C SER A 220 -4.96 -30.92 12.16
N ASN A 221 -6.05 -30.65 12.91
CA ASN A 221 -6.30 -29.32 13.48
C ASN A 221 -5.13 -28.81 14.34
N ARG A 222 -4.50 -29.70 15.13
CA ARG A 222 -3.36 -29.34 15.98
C ARG A 222 -2.14 -28.92 15.16
N GLU A 223 -1.83 -29.68 14.12
CA GLU A 223 -0.72 -29.37 13.20
C GLU A 223 -0.98 -28.06 12.46
N ALA A 224 -2.20 -27.87 11.97
CA ALA A 224 -2.59 -26.66 11.27
C ALA A 224 -2.45 -25.41 12.15
N THR A 225 -2.90 -25.45 13.41
CA THR A 225 -2.72 -24.34 14.35
C THR A 225 -1.26 -24.03 14.62
N LYS A 226 -0.40 -25.05 14.74
CA LYS A 226 1.04 -24.88 14.95
C LYS A 226 1.71 -24.27 13.71
N ALA A 227 1.38 -24.78 12.52
CA ALA A 227 1.92 -24.29 11.25
C ALA A 227 1.47 -22.85 10.97
N PHE A 228 0.19 -22.54 11.22
CA PHE A 228 -0.37 -21.19 11.14
C PHE A 228 0.41 -20.21 12.03
N GLY A 229 0.58 -20.52 13.32
CA GLY A 229 1.30 -19.64 14.24
C GLY A 229 2.77 -19.40 13.86
N LYS A 230 3.44 -20.40 13.26
CA LYS A 230 4.80 -20.26 12.74
C LYS A 230 4.84 -19.35 11.50
N ALA A 231 3.94 -19.57 10.54
CA ALA A 231 3.88 -18.79 9.32
C ALA A 231 3.57 -17.31 9.59
N ILE A 232 2.61 -17.00 10.47
CA ILE A 232 2.30 -15.62 10.86
C ILE A 232 3.54 -14.94 11.44
N ARG A 233 4.19 -15.55 12.44
CA ARG A 233 5.39 -14.95 13.06
C ARG A 233 6.52 -14.72 12.07
N LEU A 234 6.83 -15.71 11.23
CA LEU A 234 7.90 -15.60 10.25
C LEU A 234 7.59 -14.52 9.21
N ALA A 235 6.37 -14.48 8.67
CA ALA A 235 5.97 -13.47 7.69
C ALA A 235 5.97 -12.06 8.30
N THR A 236 5.48 -11.91 9.53
CA THR A 236 5.50 -10.63 10.25
C THR A 236 6.92 -10.13 10.46
N ASP A 237 7.83 -10.96 10.99
CA ASP A 237 9.23 -10.56 11.22
C ASP A 237 9.93 -10.23 9.90
N TYR A 238 9.75 -11.07 8.87
CA TYR A 238 10.37 -10.88 7.56
C TYR A 238 9.89 -9.60 6.86
N CYS A 239 8.57 -9.40 6.74
CA CYS A 239 8.02 -8.22 6.10
C CYS A 239 8.36 -6.95 6.89
N PHE A 240 8.34 -7.00 8.23
CA PHE A 240 8.71 -5.87 9.06
C PHE A 240 10.18 -5.46 8.88
N LEU A 241 11.10 -6.43 8.80
CA LEU A 241 12.52 -6.18 8.56
C LEU A 241 12.78 -5.66 7.15
N LYS A 242 12.30 -6.38 6.14
CA LYS A 242 12.61 -6.14 4.72
C LYS A 242 11.91 -4.89 4.18
N TYR A 243 10.69 -4.63 4.66
CA TYR A 243 9.85 -3.51 4.24
C TYR A 243 9.38 -2.72 5.47
N PRO A 244 10.26 -1.91 6.09
CA PRO A 244 9.96 -1.21 7.33
C PRO A 244 9.07 0.02 7.10
N VAL A 245 7.93 -0.16 6.44
CA VAL A 245 6.99 0.90 6.02
C VAL A 245 5.87 1.15 7.04
N GLN A 246 5.80 0.34 8.09
CA GLN A 246 4.84 0.52 9.18
C GLN A 246 5.10 1.82 9.96
N ASN A 247 4.01 2.53 10.29
CA ASN A 247 4.04 3.70 11.16
C ASN A 247 4.15 3.29 12.64
N PHE A 248 5.09 3.91 13.36
CA PHE A 248 5.38 3.71 14.78
C PHE A 248 4.79 4.82 15.68
N GLY A 249 3.78 5.54 15.20
CA GLY A 249 3.11 6.61 15.95
C GLY A 249 3.92 7.91 16.01
N ASN A 250 5.05 8.01 15.29
CA ASN A 250 5.83 9.24 15.21
C ASN A 250 5.26 10.14 14.11
N LEU A 251 4.15 10.81 14.42
CA LEU A 251 3.45 11.75 13.52
C LEU A 251 4.43 12.75 12.86
N TRP A 252 5.40 13.24 13.62
CA TRP A 252 6.42 14.18 13.15
C TRP A 252 7.45 13.51 12.24
N GLY A 253 7.89 12.30 12.56
CA GLY A 253 8.82 11.54 11.71
C GLY A 253 8.27 11.31 10.31
N ASP A 254 6.98 11.00 10.20
CA ASP A 254 6.30 10.80 8.92
C ASP A 254 6.04 12.10 8.16
N LEU A 255 5.63 13.18 8.83
CA LEU A 255 5.41 14.50 8.21
C LEU A 255 6.68 15.12 7.62
N PHE A 256 7.84 14.87 8.23
CA PHE A 256 9.10 15.49 7.81
C PHE A 256 9.95 14.62 6.87
N HIS A 257 9.53 13.39 6.53
CA HIS A 257 10.20 12.47 5.57
C HIS A 257 11.74 12.43 5.68
N ARG A 258 12.26 12.40 6.92
CA ARG A 258 13.62 12.87 7.26
C ARG A 258 14.76 12.09 6.61
N ASP A 259 14.60 10.79 6.46
CA ASP A 259 15.62 9.87 5.96
C ASP A 259 15.25 9.23 4.63
N ARG A 260 14.29 9.80 3.89
CA ARG A 260 13.84 9.29 2.59
C ARG A 260 13.61 10.42 1.60
N ASP A 261 13.88 10.19 0.32
CA ASP A 261 13.40 11.10 -0.71
C ASP A 261 11.94 10.84 -1.09
N THR A 262 11.40 11.71 -1.93
CA THR A 262 10.02 11.65 -2.40
C THR A 262 9.71 10.35 -3.14
N VAL A 263 10.66 9.79 -3.89
CA VAL A 263 10.45 8.54 -4.64
C VAL A 263 10.40 7.36 -3.68
N GLU A 264 11.34 7.30 -2.73
CA GLU A 264 11.33 6.32 -1.64
C GLU A 264 10.04 6.41 -0.81
N PHE A 265 9.55 7.62 -0.55
CA PHE A 265 8.27 7.82 0.15
C PHE A 265 7.08 7.22 -0.61
N PHE A 266 6.95 7.50 -1.91
CA PHE A 266 5.87 6.90 -2.70
C PHE A 266 5.99 5.39 -2.78
N ARG A 267 7.22 4.86 -2.92
CA ARG A 267 7.47 3.42 -2.86
C ARG A 267 7.04 2.83 -1.52
N ASP A 268 7.35 3.47 -0.41
CA ASP A 268 6.94 3.01 0.93
C ASP A 268 5.42 2.98 1.09
N LEU A 269 4.70 3.98 0.56
CA LEU A 269 3.23 3.99 0.55
C LEU A 269 2.67 2.81 -0.24
N VAL A 270 3.25 2.54 -1.41
CA VAL A 270 2.84 1.41 -2.25
C VAL A 270 3.12 0.08 -1.56
N TYR A 271 4.31 -0.11 -0.98
CA TYR A 271 4.63 -1.29 -0.18
C TYR A 271 3.69 -1.48 1.00
N LYS A 272 3.31 -0.39 1.66
CA LYS A 272 2.38 -0.44 2.78
C LYS A 272 1.02 -1.01 2.34
N GLU A 273 0.49 -0.50 1.23
CA GLU A 273 -0.75 -1.01 0.64
C GLU A 273 -0.60 -2.47 0.18
N SER A 274 0.41 -2.76 -0.64
CA SER A 274 0.60 -4.09 -1.24
C SER A 274 0.88 -5.21 -0.24
N ILE A 275 1.54 -4.91 0.88
CA ILE A 275 1.93 -5.94 1.86
C ILE A 275 0.85 -6.10 2.94
N PHE A 276 0.28 -4.98 3.42
CA PHE A 276 -0.58 -4.96 4.60
C PHE A 276 -2.04 -4.63 4.28
N GLY A 277 -2.31 -3.88 3.20
CA GLY A 277 -3.64 -3.51 2.74
C GLY A 277 -4.36 -4.66 2.08
N LEU A 278 -5.29 -5.28 2.82
CA LEU A 278 -6.11 -6.35 2.28
C LEU A 278 -7.02 -5.81 1.16
N THR A 279 -6.81 -6.28 -0.08
CA THR A 279 -7.72 -6.00 -1.20
C THR A 279 -9.09 -6.59 -0.91
N GLN A 280 -10.10 -5.73 -0.72
CA GLN A 280 -11.43 -6.15 -0.32
C GLN A 280 -12.53 -5.18 -0.76
N HIS A 281 -13.73 -5.71 -0.95
CA HIS A 281 -14.90 -4.97 -1.39
C HIS A 281 -16.11 -5.40 -0.59
N SER A 282 -17.03 -4.45 -0.37
CA SER A 282 -18.30 -4.79 0.27
C SER A 282 -19.24 -5.42 -0.75
N VAL A 283 -20.08 -6.34 -0.26
CA VAL A 283 -21.08 -7.03 -1.08
C VAL A 283 -22.06 -6.04 -1.68
N TRP A 284 -22.53 -5.09 -0.86
CA TRP A 284 -23.43 -4.04 -1.29
C TRP A 284 -22.86 -3.22 -2.45
N PHE A 285 -21.60 -2.76 -2.32
CA PHE A 285 -20.95 -1.96 -3.37
C PHE A 285 -20.82 -2.76 -4.66
N THR A 286 -20.39 -4.02 -4.55
CA THR A 286 -20.27 -4.92 -5.71
C THR A 286 -21.60 -5.14 -6.40
N LYS A 287 -22.67 -5.47 -5.65
CA LYS A 287 -24.00 -5.71 -6.21
C LYS A 287 -24.53 -4.49 -6.93
N MET A 288 -24.54 -3.35 -6.23
CA MET A 288 -24.98 -2.07 -6.78
C MET A 288 -24.27 -1.77 -8.11
N PHE A 289 -22.94 -1.96 -8.16
CA PHE A 289 -22.17 -1.65 -9.34
C PHE A 289 -22.42 -2.64 -10.49
N CYS A 290 -22.45 -3.95 -10.19
CA CYS A 290 -22.73 -4.98 -11.17
C CYS A 290 -24.15 -4.85 -11.75
N GLU A 291 -25.14 -4.62 -10.91
CA GLU A 291 -26.54 -4.41 -11.33
C GLU A 291 -26.66 -3.23 -12.29
N ARG A 292 -25.99 -2.11 -12.00
CA ARG A 292 -25.98 -0.94 -12.88
C ARG A 292 -25.34 -1.23 -14.23
N VAL A 293 -24.23 -1.95 -14.24
CA VAL A 293 -23.57 -2.37 -15.49
C VAL A 293 -24.47 -3.34 -16.27
N LEU A 294 -25.08 -4.34 -15.61
CA LEU A 294 -25.99 -5.29 -16.24
C LEU A 294 -27.22 -4.59 -16.85
N MET A 295 -27.80 -3.61 -16.16
CA MET A 295 -28.87 -2.77 -16.71
C MET A 295 -28.41 -2.04 -17.98
N TYR A 296 -27.25 -1.39 -17.94
CA TYR A 296 -26.68 -0.72 -19.12
C TYR A 296 -26.47 -1.68 -20.29
N MET A 297 -25.98 -2.90 -20.03
CA MET A 297 -25.79 -3.92 -21.08
C MET A 297 -27.12 -4.34 -21.72
N ARG A 298 -28.19 -4.45 -20.92
CA ARG A 298 -29.55 -4.74 -21.43
C ARG A 298 -30.07 -3.58 -22.28
N ASP A 299 -29.97 -2.35 -21.79
CA ASP A 299 -30.50 -1.15 -22.44
C ASP A 299 -29.81 -0.86 -23.78
N THR A 300 -28.54 -1.24 -23.89
CA THR A 300 -27.75 -1.13 -25.13
C THR A 300 -27.93 -2.32 -26.08
N GLY A 301 -28.78 -3.29 -25.73
CA GLY A 301 -29.07 -4.46 -26.56
C GLY A 301 -27.89 -5.42 -26.73
N ARG A 302 -26.90 -5.37 -25.83
CA ARG A 302 -25.75 -6.28 -25.86
C ARG A 302 -26.20 -7.70 -25.55
N VAL A 303 -25.45 -8.67 -26.06
CA VAL A 303 -25.71 -10.10 -25.82
C VAL A 303 -24.40 -10.83 -25.53
N LEU A 304 -24.50 -11.90 -24.75
CA LEU A 304 -23.36 -12.73 -24.39
C LEU A 304 -23.32 -13.96 -25.30
N GLU A 305 -22.19 -14.17 -25.96
CA GLU A 305 -21.96 -15.31 -26.86
C GLU A 305 -21.80 -16.65 -26.13
N GLY A 306 -21.58 -16.62 -24.81
CA GLY A 306 -21.41 -17.80 -23.95
C GLY A 306 -22.67 -18.66 -23.75
N GLY A 307 -23.78 -18.33 -24.43
CA GLY A 307 -25.02 -19.11 -24.39
C GLY A 307 -25.87 -18.92 -23.13
N TYR A 308 -25.49 -17.97 -22.26
CA TYR A 308 -26.28 -17.52 -21.12
C TYR A 308 -26.59 -16.02 -21.23
N THR A 309 -27.63 -15.54 -20.54
CA THR A 309 -28.05 -14.14 -20.56
C THR A 309 -27.48 -13.33 -19.39
N PHE A 310 -27.57 -11.99 -19.46
CA PHE A 310 -27.25 -11.12 -18.33
C PHE A 310 -28.14 -11.39 -17.10
N ASP A 311 -29.39 -11.81 -17.30
CA ASP A 311 -30.30 -12.19 -16.20
C ASP A 311 -29.87 -13.50 -15.53
N GLU A 312 -29.36 -14.45 -16.31
CA GLU A 312 -28.80 -15.69 -15.78
C GLU A 312 -27.48 -15.43 -15.02
N TYR A 313 -26.65 -14.51 -15.52
CA TYR A 313 -25.46 -14.03 -14.82
C TYR A 313 -25.81 -13.41 -13.46
N GLU A 314 -26.75 -12.46 -13.46
CA GLU A 314 -27.24 -11.80 -12.25
C GLU A 314 -27.83 -12.78 -11.24
N ARG A 315 -28.59 -13.78 -11.72
CA ARG A 315 -29.18 -14.82 -10.88
C ARG A 315 -28.13 -15.67 -10.19
N LEU A 316 -27.10 -16.12 -10.92
CA LEU A 316 -25.99 -16.86 -10.32
C LEU A 316 -25.22 -15.99 -9.31
N MET A 317 -24.89 -14.75 -9.69
CA MET A 317 -24.21 -13.80 -8.80
C MET A 317 -24.98 -13.64 -7.48
N ASN A 318 -26.28 -13.38 -7.56
CA ASN A 318 -27.10 -13.15 -6.38
C ASN A 318 -27.24 -14.40 -5.50
N ASP A 319 -27.39 -15.60 -6.08
CA ASP A 319 -27.42 -16.86 -5.32
C ASP A 319 -26.10 -17.10 -4.57
N VAL A 320 -24.97 -16.96 -5.26
CA VAL A 320 -23.64 -17.17 -4.67
C VAL A 320 -23.34 -16.12 -3.61
N LEU A 321 -23.56 -14.83 -3.87
CA LEU A 321 -23.28 -13.77 -2.90
C LEU A 321 -24.12 -13.92 -1.63
N SER A 322 -25.33 -14.49 -1.74
CA SER A 322 -26.18 -14.77 -0.58
C SER A 322 -25.75 -16.01 0.21
N ALA A 323 -25.05 -16.95 -0.43
CA ALA A 323 -24.52 -18.16 0.19
C ALA A 323 -23.08 -18.04 0.69
N ALA A 324 -22.33 -17.04 0.21
CA ALA A 324 -20.93 -16.80 0.56
C ALA A 324 -20.77 -16.40 2.03
N ASP A 325 -19.59 -16.67 2.58
CA ASP A 325 -19.25 -16.41 3.99
C ASP A 325 -18.12 -15.38 4.05
N THR A 326 -18.13 -14.54 5.08
CA THR A 326 -17.13 -13.48 5.25
C THR A 326 -15.73 -14.02 5.54
N LEU A 327 -15.62 -15.18 6.19
CA LEU A 327 -14.38 -15.72 6.71
C LEU A 327 -13.85 -16.91 5.91
N LYS A 328 -14.69 -17.68 5.21
CA LYS A 328 -14.28 -18.95 4.62
C LYS A 328 -14.76 -19.14 3.19
N CYS A 329 -14.05 -19.99 2.45
CA CYS A 329 -14.54 -20.48 1.16
C CYS A 329 -15.74 -21.41 1.38
N VAL A 330 -16.81 -21.21 0.61
CA VAL A 330 -18.05 -22.00 0.70
C VAL A 330 -18.15 -22.94 -0.49
N GLU A 331 -18.33 -24.24 -0.24
CA GLU A 331 -18.54 -25.23 -1.30
C GLU A 331 -19.91 -25.04 -1.95
N LEU A 332 -19.93 -24.82 -3.27
CA LEU A 332 -21.14 -24.74 -4.07
C LEU A 332 -21.46 -26.11 -4.63
N LYS A 333 -22.59 -26.67 -4.22
CA LYS A 333 -23.01 -28.00 -4.69
C LYS A 333 -23.69 -27.90 -6.06
N LYS A 334 -23.28 -28.76 -7.00
CA LYS A 334 -23.81 -28.79 -8.38
C LYS A 334 -25.34 -28.94 -8.44
N ASP A 335 -25.93 -29.74 -7.54
CA ASP A 335 -27.38 -29.94 -7.48
C ASP A 335 -28.14 -28.66 -7.11
N LYS A 336 -27.55 -27.77 -6.32
CA LYS A 336 -28.12 -26.45 -6.01
C LYS A 336 -27.99 -25.50 -7.19
N LEU A 337 -26.81 -25.46 -7.81
CA LEU A 337 -26.56 -24.61 -8.99
C LEU A 337 -27.51 -24.96 -10.13
N ASN A 338 -27.73 -26.25 -10.41
CA ASN A 338 -28.64 -26.71 -11.47
C ASN A 338 -30.10 -26.27 -11.25
N LYS A 339 -30.52 -26.02 -9.99
CA LYS A 339 -31.89 -25.55 -9.67
C LYS A 339 -32.12 -24.09 -10.06
N LEU A 340 -31.08 -23.33 -10.41
CA LEU A 340 -31.21 -21.96 -10.89
C LEU A 340 -31.82 -21.86 -12.30
N GLY A 341 -31.90 -23.00 -13.01
CA GLY A 341 -32.49 -23.07 -14.35
C GLY A 341 -31.69 -22.31 -15.41
N ILE A 342 -30.38 -22.15 -15.20
CA ILE A 342 -29.48 -21.46 -16.13
C ILE A 342 -29.12 -22.42 -17.27
N LYS A 343 -29.37 -22.01 -18.51
CA LYS A 343 -29.24 -22.87 -19.70
C LYS A 343 -27.81 -23.34 -19.93
N ALA A 344 -26.84 -22.42 -19.87
CA ALA A 344 -25.42 -22.68 -20.08
C ALA A 344 -24.61 -22.59 -18.78
N ILE A 345 -25.09 -23.24 -17.71
CA ILE A 345 -24.52 -23.07 -16.36
C ILE A 345 -23.03 -23.46 -16.26
N GLU A 346 -22.60 -24.53 -16.94
CA GLU A 346 -21.20 -24.96 -16.89
C GLU A 346 -20.28 -23.91 -17.53
N GLN A 347 -20.69 -23.32 -18.67
CA GLN A 347 -19.95 -22.24 -19.33
C GLN A 347 -19.90 -20.99 -18.45
N LEU A 348 -21.03 -20.56 -17.89
CA LEU A 348 -21.07 -19.43 -16.96
C LEU A 348 -20.13 -19.66 -15.75
N ILE A 349 -20.17 -20.86 -15.17
CA ILE A 349 -19.28 -21.23 -14.06
C ILE A 349 -17.80 -21.22 -14.50
N ASP A 350 -17.47 -21.66 -15.70
CA ASP A 350 -16.10 -21.55 -16.26
C ASP A 350 -15.65 -20.09 -16.38
N ASP A 351 -16.51 -19.22 -16.87
CA ASP A 351 -16.21 -17.80 -17.04
C ASP A 351 -15.94 -17.11 -15.69
N VAL A 352 -16.71 -17.46 -14.65
CA VAL A 352 -16.56 -16.88 -13.30
C VAL A 352 -15.67 -17.69 -12.34
N SER A 353 -15.08 -18.80 -12.75
CA SER A 353 -14.17 -19.60 -11.89
C SER A 353 -12.73 -19.55 -12.32
N ALA A 354 -11.82 -19.35 -11.37
CA ALA A 354 -10.39 -19.61 -11.56
C ALA A 354 -10.11 -21.09 -11.28
N SER A 355 -9.22 -21.70 -12.07
CA SER A 355 -8.67 -23.00 -11.72
C SER A 355 -7.59 -22.87 -10.65
N ASP A 356 -7.46 -23.88 -9.79
CA ASP A 356 -6.49 -23.90 -8.70
C ASP A 356 -5.02 -23.95 -9.15
N ASP A 357 -4.76 -24.29 -10.41
CA ASP A 357 -3.43 -24.26 -11.03
C ASP A 357 -3.06 -22.89 -11.63
N VAL A 358 -4.02 -21.96 -11.71
CA VAL A 358 -3.86 -20.60 -12.23
C VAL A 358 -3.98 -19.54 -11.13
N LEU A 359 -4.79 -19.80 -10.10
CA LEU A 359 -5.00 -18.87 -9.00
C LEU A 359 -3.68 -18.52 -8.29
N ASN A 360 -3.31 -17.24 -8.33
CA ASN A 360 -2.06 -16.68 -7.79
C ASN A 360 -0.82 -17.52 -8.15
N LYS A 361 -0.78 -18.11 -9.34
CA LYS A 361 0.27 -19.05 -9.74
C LYS A 361 1.65 -18.38 -9.69
N GLY A 362 2.53 -18.94 -8.86
CA GLY A 362 3.90 -18.45 -8.69
C GLY A 362 4.04 -17.24 -7.76
N PHE A 363 2.96 -16.81 -7.10
CA PHE A 363 3.02 -15.81 -6.04
C PHE A 363 3.80 -16.37 -4.84
N ARG A 364 4.94 -15.75 -4.51
CA ARG A 364 5.87 -16.22 -3.49
C ARG A 364 6.35 -15.09 -2.59
N THR A 365 6.61 -13.91 -3.15
CA THR A 365 7.08 -12.73 -2.44
C THR A 365 5.94 -11.74 -2.17
N PRO A 366 6.06 -10.86 -1.15
CA PRO A 366 5.07 -9.81 -0.89
C PRO A 366 4.88 -8.80 -2.03
N LEU A 367 5.79 -8.76 -3.01
CA LEU A 367 5.76 -7.81 -4.13
C LEU A 367 5.43 -8.49 -5.47
N ASP A 368 4.99 -9.75 -5.47
CA ASP A 368 4.59 -10.49 -6.68
C ASP A 368 3.18 -10.09 -7.18
N GLU A 369 2.84 -8.81 -7.13
CA GLU A 369 1.53 -8.25 -7.49
C GLU A 369 1.11 -8.56 -8.93
N GLU A 370 2.07 -8.74 -9.84
CA GLU A 370 1.79 -9.20 -11.21
C GLU A 370 1.20 -10.62 -11.26
N LYS A 371 1.45 -11.45 -10.23
CA LYS A 371 0.91 -12.81 -10.10
C LYS A 371 -0.44 -12.86 -9.41
N GLU A 372 -0.86 -11.78 -8.75
CA GLU A 372 -2.17 -11.72 -8.10
C GLU A 372 -3.30 -11.70 -9.14
N ASN A 373 -4.21 -12.66 -9.05
CA ASN A 373 -5.41 -12.73 -9.89
C ASN A 373 -6.66 -13.18 -9.14
N ALA A 374 -6.58 -13.27 -7.80
CA ALA A 374 -7.69 -13.72 -6.97
C ALA A 374 -8.96 -12.86 -7.06
N SER A 375 -8.80 -11.55 -7.27
CA SER A 375 -9.91 -10.61 -7.45
C SER A 375 -10.52 -10.63 -8.85
N ASN A 376 -9.93 -11.35 -9.81
CA ASN A 376 -10.43 -11.39 -11.19
C ASN A 376 -11.66 -12.29 -11.34
N LYS A 377 -11.83 -13.28 -10.46
CA LYS A 377 -12.91 -14.27 -10.53
C LYS A 377 -13.46 -14.59 -9.13
N PRO A 378 -14.79 -14.65 -8.96
CA PRO A 378 -15.39 -14.83 -7.63
C PRO A 378 -15.35 -16.29 -7.14
N LEU A 379 -15.21 -17.25 -8.06
CA LEU A 379 -15.22 -18.68 -7.77
C LEU A 379 -13.86 -19.34 -8.03
N ILE A 380 -13.64 -20.48 -7.38
CA ILE A 380 -12.46 -21.33 -7.59
C ILE A 380 -12.90 -22.77 -7.82
N LYS A 381 -12.32 -23.40 -8.85
CA LYS A 381 -12.37 -24.85 -9.05
C LYS A 381 -11.13 -25.49 -8.41
N ALA A 382 -11.33 -26.23 -7.33
CA ALA A 382 -10.26 -26.92 -6.60
C ALA A 382 -10.71 -28.32 -6.19
N ASN A 383 -9.83 -29.32 -6.36
CA ASN A 383 -10.09 -30.71 -5.98
C ASN A 383 -11.42 -31.27 -6.55
N GLY A 384 -11.75 -30.92 -7.80
CA GLY A 384 -12.99 -31.35 -8.47
C GLY A 384 -14.28 -30.70 -7.97
N LYS A 385 -14.17 -29.68 -7.12
CA LYS A 385 -15.29 -28.95 -6.50
C LYS A 385 -15.22 -27.47 -6.80
N ILE A 386 -16.36 -26.79 -6.64
CA ILE A 386 -16.50 -25.35 -6.86
C ILE A 386 -16.64 -24.68 -5.50
N TYR A 387 -15.86 -23.64 -5.27
CA TYR A 387 -15.86 -22.85 -4.05
C TYR A 387 -16.12 -21.39 -4.36
N ALA A 388 -17.04 -20.77 -3.63
CA ALA A 388 -17.09 -19.31 -3.52
C ALA A 388 -15.95 -18.85 -2.60
N LEU A 389 -15.23 -17.82 -3.01
CA LEU A 389 -14.27 -17.13 -2.15
C LEU A 389 -14.97 -16.46 -0.96
N PRO A 390 -14.23 -16.11 0.13
CA PRO A 390 -14.77 -15.24 1.15
C PRO A 390 -15.32 -13.97 0.52
N VAL A 391 -16.52 -13.55 0.92
CA VAL A 391 -17.31 -12.61 0.13
C VAL A 391 -16.64 -11.23 -0.01
N THR A 392 -15.89 -10.81 1.00
CA THR A 392 -15.12 -9.56 0.99
C THR A 392 -13.94 -9.57 0.02
N ILE A 393 -13.39 -10.75 -0.28
CA ILE A 393 -12.26 -10.92 -1.20
C ILE A 393 -12.78 -11.14 -2.63
N GLY A 394 -13.74 -12.05 -2.79
CA GLY A 394 -14.18 -12.54 -4.09
C GLY A 394 -15.28 -11.73 -4.76
N SER A 395 -16.01 -10.87 -4.05
CA SER A 395 -17.20 -10.20 -4.59
C SER A 395 -16.89 -9.39 -5.86
N TRP A 396 -15.83 -8.58 -5.85
CA TRP A 396 -15.44 -7.79 -7.02
C TRP A 396 -15.12 -8.63 -8.27
N GLY A 397 -14.78 -9.91 -8.09
CA GLY A 397 -14.58 -10.84 -9.20
C GLY A 397 -15.81 -10.96 -10.10
N TRP A 398 -17.03 -10.73 -9.59
CA TRP A 398 -18.23 -10.71 -10.44
C TRP A 398 -18.21 -9.57 -11.45
N PHE A 399 -17.67 -8.40 -11.09
CA PHE A 399 -17.50 -7.31 -12.04
C PHE A 399 -16.39 -7.64 -13.04
N GLU A 400 -15.22 -8.07 -12.56
CA GLU A 400 -14.07 -8.35 -13.44
C GLU A 400 -14.34 -9.50 -14.42
N ALA A 401 -15.02 -10.56 -13.98
CA ALA A 401 -15.39 -11.67 -14.86
C ALA A 401 -16.38 -11.22 -15.94
N LEU A 402 -17.42 -10.46 -15.57
CA LEU A 402 -18.39 -9.89 -16.53
C LEU A 402 -17.68 -9.03 -17.58
N MET A 403 -16.85 -8.08 -17.11
CA MET A 403 -16.10 -7.19 -17.98
C MET A 403 -15.12 -7.95 -18.87
N THR A 404 -14.50 -9.02 -18.38
CA THR A 404 -13.60 -9.85 -19.17
C THR A 404 -14.33 -10.54 -20.32
N VAL A 405 -15.51 -11.11 -20.06
CA VAL A 405 -16.33 -11.76 -21.10
C VAL A 405 -16.72 -10.75 -22.17
N VAL A 406 -17.26 -9.60 -21.76
CA VAL A 406 -17.72 -8.53 -22.68
C VAL A 406 -16.55 -7.95 -23.48
N ARG A 407 -15.44 -7.59 -22.83
CA ARG A 407 -14.22 -7.09 -23.52
C ARG A 407 -13.70 -8.08 -24.56
N ASN A 408 -13.72 -9.38 -24.27
CA ASN A 408 -13.21 -10.38 -25.20
C ASN A 408 -14.09 -10.52 -26.45
N GLN A 409 -15.40 -10.35 -26.33
CA GLN A 409 -16.33 -10.33 -27.46
C GLN A 409 -16.15 -9.07 -28.32
N GLU A 410 -15.88 -7.93 -27.68
CA GLU A 410 -15.73 -6.63 -28.36
C GLU A 410 -14.37 -6.40 -28.99
N LYS A 411 -13.35 -7.19 -28.68
CA LYS A 411 -12.00 -7.03 -29.26
C LYS A 411 -11.97 -7.07 -30.79
N GLU A 412 -12.96 -7.71 -31.40
CA GLU A 412 -13.10 -7.81 -32.85
C GLU A 412 -13.91 -6.63 -33.44
N ASP A 413 -14.63 -5.89 -32.59
CA ASP A 413 -15.49 -4.75 -32.93
C ASP A 413 -14.82 -3.43 -32.50
N ASN A 414 -13.92 -2.91 -33.33
CA ASN A 414 -13.15 -1.67 -33.10
C ASN A 414 -13.99 -0.41 -32.85
N GLN A 415 -15.32 -0.48 -32.92
CA GLN A 415 -16.22 0.64 -32.65
C GLN A 415 -16.71 0.72 -31.21
N LYS A 416 -16.55 -0.34 -30.41
CA LYS A 416 -17.04 -0.38 -29.03
C LYS A 416 -15.90 -0.37 -28.03
N ASP A 417 -16.02 0.52 -27.04
CA ASP A 417 -15.08 0.63 -25.93
C ASP A 417 -15.87 0.61 -24.63
N ILE A 418 -16.17 -0.60 -24.17
CA ILE A 418 -16.92 -0.79 -22.93
C ILE A 418 -16.22 -0.16 -21.71
N ASP A 419 -14.88 -0.04 -21.74
CA ASP A 419 -14.15 0.55 -20.63
C ASP A 419 -14.40 2.04 -20.49
N LYS A 420 -14.53 2.75 -21.61
CA LYS A 420 -14.93 4.16 -21.67
C LYS A 420 -16.40 4.35 -21.32
N GLU A 421 -17.29 3.48 -21.82
CA GLU A 421 -18.72 3.52 -21.54
C GLU A 421 -19.02 3.30 -20.06
N VAL A 422 -18.43 2.27 -19.45
CA VAL A 422 -18.57 2.01 -18.01
C VAL A 422 -17.98 3.15 -17.19
N GLY A 423 -16.89 3.79 -17.62
CA GLY A 423 -16.34 4.98 -16.97
C GLY A 423 -17.37 6.10 -16.82
N LYS A 424 -18.04 6.45 -17.92
CA LYS A 424 -19.13 7.44 -17.94
C LYS A 424 -20.33 7.01 -17.10
N LEU A 425 -20.63 5.70 -17.06
CA LEU A 425 -21.70 5.17 -16.23
C LEU A 425 -21.44 5.43 -14.74
N ILE A 426 -20.18 5.38 -14.29
CA ILE A 426 -19.80 5.72 -12.90
C ILE A 426 -20.04 7.19 -12.61
N GLU A 427 -19.62 8.07 -13.53
CA GLU A 427 -19.80 9.53 -13.41
C GLU A 427 -21.28 9.89 -13.29
N ASN A 428 -22.12 9.37 -14.19
CA ASN A 428 -23.55 9.63 -14.16
C ASN A 428 -24.20 9.07 -12.89
N TYR A 429 -23.78 7.90 -12.43
CA TYR A 429 -24.33 7.30 -11.22
C TYR A 429 -24.02 8.10 -9.95
N ILE A 430 -22.80 8.66 -9.84
CA ILE A 430 -22.46 9.54 -8.70
C ILE A 430 -23.34 10.79 -8.71
N LYS A 431 -23.57 11.40 -9.87
CA LYS A 431 -24.46 12.56 -10.05
C LYS A 431 -25.90 12.24 -9.63
N GLU A 432 -26.45 11.12 -10.11
CA GLU A 432 -27.78 10.63 -9.69
C GLU A 432 -27.88 10.44 -8.18
N LYS A 433 -26.83 9.94 -7.51
CA LYS A 433 -26.83 9.81 -6.04
C LYS A 433 -26.76 11.13 -5.30
N LEU A 434 -26.12 12.16 -5.88
CA LEU A 434 -26.17 13.50 -5.33
C LEU A 434 -27.57 14.10 -5.49
N ASP A 435 -28.21 13.92 -6.64
CA ASP A 435 -29.60 14.35 -6.89
C ASP A 435 -30.59 13.69 -5.93
N GLU A 436 -30.52 12.37 -5.74
CA GLU A 436 -31.34 11.63 -4.77
C GLU A 436 -31.20 12.16 -3.33
N LYS A 437 -30.04 12.74 -3.01
CA LYS A 437 -29.76 13.34 -1.70
C LYS A 437 -30.05 14.83 -1.64
N GLY A 438 -30.50 15.44 -2.74
CA GLY A 438 -30.74 16.88 -2.85
C GLY A 438 -29.48 17.70 -2.71
N ILE A 439 -28.32 17.16 -3.11
CA ILE A 439 -27.04 17.84 -3.06
C ILE A 439 -26.81 18.56 -4.39
N THR A 440 -26.77 19.90 -4.32
CA THR A 440 -26.50 20.76 -5.48
C THR A 440 -25.12 20.47 -6.03
N HIS A 441 -25.08 20.20 -7.34
CA HIS A 441 -23.83 19.93 -8.04
C HIS A 441 -23.94 20.35 -9.51
N CYS A 442 -22.79 20.50 -10.16
CA CYS A 442 -22.69 20.74 -11.58
C CYS A 442 -21.41 20.10 -12.15
N SER A 443 -21.33 20.02 -13.47
CA SER A 443 -20.20 19.46 -14.21
C SER A 443 -20.19 20.03 -15.62
N GLY A 444 -19.05 20.06 -16.28
CA GLY A 444 -19.00 20.51 -17.66
C GLY A 444 -17.63 20.96 -18.13
N THR A 445 -17.60 21.52 -19.33
CA THR A 445 -16.39 22.10 -19.93
C THR A 445 -16.36 23.62 -19.76
N TYR A 446 -15.18 24.22 -19.70
CA TYR A 446 -15.06 25.67 -19.65
C TYR A 446 -15.41 26.28 -21.02
N PRO A 447 -16.26 27.32 -21.08
CA PRO A 447 -16.45 28.07 -22.32
C PRO A 447 -15.16 28.81 -22.70
N PRO A 448 -14.93 29.09 -24.00
CA PRO A 448 -13.76 29.84 -24.47
C PRO A 448 -13.62 31.19 -23.74
N PRO A 449 -12.38 31.66 -23.48
CA PRO A 449 -11.11 31.22 -24.06
C PRO A 449 -10.40 30.09 -23.30
N GLU A 450 -10.87 29.75 -22.11
CA GLU A 450 -10.23 28.75 -21.25
C GLU A 450 -10.46 27.33 -21.80
N LYS A 451 -9.54 26.41 -21.54
CA LYS A 451 -9.64 25.01 -21.96
C LYS A 451 -9.57 24.08 -20.76
N GLY A 452 -10.54 23.19 -20.67
CA GLY A 452 -10.59 22.15 -19.65
C GLY A 452 -12.00 21.76 -19.29
N GLU A 453 -12.11 20.90 -18.29
CA GLU A 453 -13.36 20.37 -17.76
C GLU A 453 -13.30 20.31 -16.24
N ALA A 454 -14.48 20.18 -15.65
CA ALA A 454 -14.67 19.82 -14.26
C ALA A 454 -15.67 18.65 -14.21
N ASP A 455 -15.19 17.48 -13.77
CA ASP A 455 -16.01 16.26 -13.70
C ASP A 455 -17.20 16.44 -12.75
N LEU A 456 -16.96 17.06 -11.60
CA LEU A 456 -17.97 17.31 -10.58
C LEU A 456 -17.57 18.46 -9.64
N VAL A 457 -18.47 19.44 -9.53
CA VAL A 457 -18.41 20.54 -8.57
C VAL A 457 -19.62 20.42 -7.66
N VAL A 458 -19.40 20.37 -6.34
CA VAL A 458 -20.48 20.26 -5.34
C VAL A 458 -20.53 21.53 -4.52
N GLU A 459 -21.71 22.14 -4.48
CA GLU A 459 -21.98 23.32 -3.65
C GLU A 459 -22.45 22.87 -2.28
N ALA A 460 -21.60 23.04 -1.27
CA ALA A 460 -21.91 22.75 0.12
C ALA A 460 -22.25 24.05 0.87
N THR A 461 -22.88 23.90 2.04
CA THR A 461 -23.29 25.04 2.89
C THR A 461 -22.14 25.93 3.37
N LYS A 462 -20.90 25.44 3.32
CA LYS A 462 -19.70 26.14 3.80
C LYS A 462 -18.66 26.41 2.70
N GLY A 463 -19.00 26.13 1.45
CA GLY A 463 -18.09 26.32 0.32
C GLY A 463 -18.25 25.25 -0.75
N ILE A 464 -17.28 25.20 -1.65
CA ILE A 464 -17.37 24.42 -2.89
C ILE A 464 -16.33 23.32 -2.85
N MET A 465 -16.74 22.10 -3.21
CA MET A 465 -15.88 20.94 -3.31
C MET A 465 -15.70 20.55 -4.77
N LEU A 466 -14.44 20.39 -5.18
CA LEU A 466 -14.07 19.99 -6.54
C LEU A 466 -13.63 18.52 -6.52
N PHE A 467 -14.27 17.72 -7.34
CA PHE A 467 -13.97 16.30 -7.48
C PHE A 467 -13.52 16.02 -8.91
N GLU A 468 -12.34 15.42 -9.04
CA GLU A 468 -11.94 14.76 -10.28
C GLU A 468 -12.12 13.26 -10.10
N MET A 469 -12.75 12.62 -11.07
CA MET A 469 -13.05 11.20 -11.03
C MET A 469 -12.13 10.44 -11.98
N LYS A 470 -11.28 9.57 -11.44
CA LYS A 470 -10.44 8.68 -12.25
C LYS A 470 -10.72 7.22 -11.94
N LYS A 471 -10.95 6.45 -13.01
CA LYS A 471 -10.98 4.98 -12.99
C LYS A 471 -9.58 4.36 -12.87
N LYS A 472 -8.54 5.08 -13.28
CA LYS A 472 -7.17 4.55 -13.39
C LYS A 472 -6.56 4.34 -12.00
N SER A 473 -6.29 3.08 -11.67
CA SER A 473 -5.55 2.68 -10.46
C SER A 473 -4.05 2.53 -10.75
N LEU A 474 -3.24 2.38 -9.70
CA LEU A 474 -1.83 2.00 -9.83
C LEU A 474 -1.72 0.65 -10.55
N THR A 475 -0.82 0.56 -11.52
CA THR A 475 -0.57 -0.68 -12.25
C THR A 475 0.03 -1.74 -11.33
N ARG A 476 -0.15 -3.02 -11.68
CA ARG A 476 0.49 -4.13 -10.94
C ARG A 476 2.01 -3.98 -10.87
N LYS A 477 2.63 -3.43 -11.91
CA LYS A 477 4.07 -3.09 -11.94
C LYS A 477 4.44 -2.04 -10.92
N ALA A 478 3.63 -0.98 -10.79
CA ALA A 478 3.83 0.02 -9.74
C ALA A 478 3.67 -0.61 -8.35
N LYS A 479 2.60 -1.40 -8.14
CA LYS A 479 2.36 -2.14 -6.89
C LYS A 479 3.50 -3.10 -6.49
N SER A 480 4.21 -3.65 -7.48
CA SER A 480 5.40 -4.49 -7.26
C SER A 480 6.66 -3.71 -6.81
N GLY A 481 6.59 -2.38 -6.62
CA GLY A 481 7.72 -1.55 -6.19
C GLY A 481 8.53 -0.89 -7.30
N ASN A 482 8.09 -0.97 -8.56
CA ASN A 482 8.83 -0.33 -9.65
C ASN A 482 8.71 1.20 -9.57
N GLU A 483 9.75 1.86 -9.07
CA GLU A 483 9.77 3.31 -8.79
C GLU A 483 9.39 4.16 -10.02
N PHE A 484 9.93 3.85 -11.20
CA PHE A 484 9.58 4.57 -12.42
C PHE A 484 8.09 4.45 -12.75
N LYS A 485 7.52 3.24 -12.61
CA LYS A 485 6.08 3.02 -12.83
C LYS A 485 5.22 3.66 -11.75
N ILE A 486 5.66 3.67 -10.50
CA ILE A 486 4.98 4.38 -9.42
C ILE A 486 4.88 5.87 -9.74
N VAL A 487 6.00 6.51 -10.09
CA VAL A 487 6.02 7.94 -10.44
C VAL A 487 5.18 8.21 -11.69
N ALA A 488 5.32 7.41 -12.74
CA ALA A 488 4.55 7.57 -13.96
C ALA A 488 3.04 7.41 -13.74
N ASP A 489 2.62 6.44 -12.94
CA ASP A 489 1.22 6.20 -12.63
C ASP A 489 0.65 7.32 -11.75
N LEU A 490 1.39 7.80 -10.74
CA LEU A 490 0.99 8.92 -9.88
C LEU A 490 0.86 10.24 -10.65
N LEU A 491 1.79 10.51 -11.57
CA LEU A 491 1.71 11.69 -12.45
C LEU A 491 0.44 11.62 -13.30
N GLY A 492 0.26 10.52 -14.04
CA GLY A 492 -0.88 10.31 -14.93
C GLY A 492 -2.21 9.96 -14.23
N SER A 493 -2.29 10.10 -12.91
CA SER A 493 -3.52 9.92 -12.13
C SER A 493 -3.67 11.05 -11.12
N LEU A 494 -3.07 10.92 -9.94
CA LEU A 494 -3.23 11.83 -8.82
C LEU A 494 -2.84 13.27 -9.18
N ILE A 495 -1.66 13.50 -9.76
CA ILE A 495 -1.16 14.86 -10.03
C ILE A 495 -1.99 15.54 -11.11
N ASP A 496 -2.27 14.86 -12.22
CA ASP A 496 -3.14 15.38 -13.27
C ASP A 496 -4.53 15.74 -12.73
N SER A 497 -5.11 14.88 -11.88
CA SER A 497 -6.39 15.13 -11.23
C SER A 497 -6.37 16.36 -10.33
N GLN A 498 -5.34 16.49 -9.48
CA GLN A 498 -5.21 17.68 -8.63
C GLN A 498 -4.99 18.94 -9.48
N ALA A 499 -4.23 18.87 -10.56
CA ALA A 499 -4.02 19.99 -11.48
C ALA A 499 -5.32 20.40 -12.21
N GLN A 500 -6.23 19.47 -12.50
CA GLN A 500 -7.58 19.80 -13.00
C GLN A 500 -8.39 20.56 -11.96
N CYS A 501 -8.51 20.05 -10.73
CA CYS A 501 -9.21 20.75 -9.65
C CYS A 501 -8.59 22.13 -9.34
N PHE A 502 -7.26 22.24 -9.30
CA PHE A 502 -6.59 23.51 -9.04
C PHE A 502 -6.84 24.55 -10.14
N ARG A 503 -7.00 24.13 -11.40
CA ARG A 503 -7.38 25.04 -12.49
C ARG A 503 -8.78 25.60 -12.26
N THR A 504 -9.76 24.76 -11.95
CA THR A 504 -11.11 25.23 -11.61
C THR A 504 -11.09 26.18 -10.42
N SER A 505 -10.38 25.80 -9.34
CA SER A 505 -10.24 26.63 -8.14
C SER A 505 -9.58 27.98 -8.44
N HIS A 506 -8.54 28.00 -9.29
CA HIS A 506 -7.87 29.22 -9.69
C HIS A 506 -8.81 30.17 -10.45
N LEU A 507 -9.60 29.65 -11.41
CA LEU A 507 -10.59 30.43 -12.14
C LEU A 507 -11.63 31.05 -11.19
N MET A 508 -12.17 30.26 -10.26
CA MET A 508 -13.13 30.75 -9.26
C MET A 508 -12.53 31.81 -8.33
N ILE A 509 -11.26 31.68 -7.94
CA ILE A 509 -10.58 32.68 -7.10
C ILE A 509 -10.31 33.98 -7.86
N LYS A 510 -9.89 33.86 -9.12
CA LYS A 510 -9.50 35.00 -9.96
C LYS A 510 -10.72 35.80 -10.42
N ASP A 511 -11.74 35.12 -10.92
CA ASP A 511 -12.87 35.76 -11.60
C ASP A 511 -14.13 35.83 -10.71
N GLY A 512 -14.11 35.18 -9.55
CA GLY A 512 -15.22 35.13 -8.58
C GLY A 512 -16.29 34.07 -8.91
N TYR A 513 -16.19 33.43 -10.07
CA TYR A 513 -17.08 32.39 -10.55
C TYR A 513 -16.38 31.45 -11.54
N VAL A 514 -17.03 30.35 -11.89
CA VAL A 514 -16.72 29.54 -13.06
C VAL A 514 -18.00 29.19 -13.80
N ASP A 515 -17.97 29.32 -15.13
CA ASP A 515 -19.06 28.88 -16.00
C ASP A 515 -18.73 27.49 -16.54
N LEU A 516 -19.69 26.56 -16.47
CA LEU A 516 -19.56 25.18 -16.93
C LEU A 516 -20.65 24.88 -17.96
N ASP A 517 -20.24 24.49 -19.16
CA ASP A 517 -21.13 24.01 -20.23
C ASP A 517 -21.31 22.49 -20.11
N ASP A 518 -22.55 22.05 -19.94
CA ASP A 518 -22.93 20.64 -19.79
C ASP A 518 -22.86 19.84 -21.10
N GLY A 519 -22.54 20.49 -22.22
CA GLY A 519 -22.48 19.90 -23.56
C GLY A 519 -23.83 19.78 -24.26
N ASN A 520 -24.93 20.13 -23.57
CA ASN A 520 -26.28 20.24 -24.12
C ASN A 520 -26.67 21.70 -24.39
N GLY A 521 -25.72 22.63 -24.25
CA GLY A 521 -25.93 24.06 -24.45
C GLY A 521 -26.44 24.80 -23.21
N ASN A 522 -26.48 24.15 -22.04
CA ASN A 522 -26.76 24.82 -20.78
C ASN A 522 -25.43 25.22 -20.12
N VAL A 523 -25.29 26.50 -19.82
CA VAL A 523 -24.16 27.01 -19.04
C VAL A 523 -24.63 27.26 -17.62
N THR A 524 -23.99 26.57 -16.66
CA THR A 524 -24.21 26.78 -15.23
C THR A 524 -23.09 27.64 -14.67
N ARG A 525 -23.43 28.73 -13.99
CA ARG A 525 -22.48 29.56 -13.25
C ARG A 525 -22.39 29.09 -11.81
N VAL A 526 -21.18 28.86 -11.33
CA VAL A 526 -20.88 28.59 -9.93
C VAL A 526 -20.11 29.77 -9.36
N GLU A 527 -20.64 30.41 -8.33
CA GLU A 527 -20.03 31.59 -7.68
C GLU A 527 -19.28 31.20 -6.40
N LYS A 528 -18.19 31.90 -6.12
CA LYS A 528 -17.31 31.62 -4.97
C LYS A 528 -17.88 32.03 -3.61
#